data_AF-A0A098F4F6-F1
#
_entry.id   AF-A0A098F4F6-F1
#
_cell.length_a   1.000
_cell.length_b   1.000
_cell.length_c   1.000
_cell.angle_alpha   90.00
_cell.angle_beta   90.00
_cell.angle_gamma   90.00
#
_symmetry.space_group_name_H-M   'P 1'
#
loop_
_entity.id
_entity.type
_entity.pdbx_description
1 polymer ?
#
loop_
_entity_poly.entity_id
_entity_poly.type
_entity_poly.pdbx_seq_one_letter_code
_entity_poly.pdbx_strand_id
1 'polypeptide(L)' 'MASLGAMKSELQSIISELESIASGLQTEFEGIGSEVAAHRLRSVIQQCESAQRGLNSVDITNIAPEFKKDAQKA' A
#
# COMPACT_ATOMS: atom_id res chain seq x y z
N MET A 1 -0.62 -4.35 18.38
CA MET A 1 -0.12 -3.46 17.32
C MET A 1 0.35 -4.35 16.18
N ALA A 2 -0.02 -4.07 14.93
CA ALA A 2 0.52 -4.80 13.78
C ALA A 2 2.03 -4.50 13.67
N SER A 3 2.85 -5.52 13.41
CA SER A 3 4.28 -5.32 13.20
C SER A 3 4.53 -4.56 11.90
N LEU A 4 5.69 -3.90 11.78
CA LEU A 4 6.07 -3.22 10.52
C LEU A 4 6.04 -4.18 9.31
N GLY A 5 6.43 -5.44 9.52
CA GLY A 5 6.34 -6.49 8.52
C GLY A 5 4.89 -6.80 8.11
N ALA A 6 3.98 -6.92 9.09
CA ALA A 6 2.56 -7.14 8.81
C ALA A 6 1.95 -5.97 8.03
N MET A 7 2.22 -4.72 8.43
CA MET A 7 1.72 -3.54 7.72
C MET A 7 2.23 -3.46 6.26
N LYS A 8 3.49 -3.80 6.02
CA LYS A 8 4.05 -3.86 4.65
C LYS A 8 3.34 -4.92 3.80
N SER A 9 3.08 -6.10 4.38
CA SER A 9 2.39 -7.20 3.69
C SER A 9 0.94 -6.86 3.40
N GLU A 10 0.22 -6.30 4.37
CA GLU A 10 -1.18 -5.91 4.18
C GLU A 10 -1.32 -4.81 3.13
N LEU A 11 -0.44 -3.80 3.16
CA LEU A 11 -0.46 -2.75 2.14
C LEU A 11 -0.17 -3.29 0.73
N GLN A 12 0.74 -4.26 0.59
CA GLN A 12 0.97 -4.92 -0.69
C GLN A 12 -0.27 -5.68 -1.18
N SER A 13 -0.99 -6.37 -0.29
CA SER A 13 -2.26 -7.05 -0.65
C SER A 13 -3.29 -6.05 -1.16
N ILE A 14 -3.48 -4.95 -0.45
CA ILE A 14 -4.41 -3.88 -0.82
C ILE A 14 -4.07 -3.31 -2.20
N ILE A 15 -2.79 -3.04 -2.48
CA ILE A 15 -2.35 -2.56 -3.80
C ILE A 15 -2.76 -3.55 -4.89
N SER A 16 -2.45 -4.84 -4.72
CA SER A 16 -2.76 -5.87 -5.72
C SER A 16 -4.26 -6.06 -5.94
N GLU A 17 -5.07 -5.97 -4.88
CA GLU A 17 -6.53 -6.02 -4.99
C GLU A 17 -7.08 -4.81 -5.76
N LEU A 18 -6.60 -3.61 -5.47
CA LEU A 18 -7.01 -2.39 -6.17
C LEU A 18 -6.61 -2.41 -7.65
N GLU A 19 -5.42 -2.93 -7.98
CA GLU A 19 -4.97 -3.11 -9.37
C GLU A 19 -5.88 -4.08 -10.14
N SER A 20 -6.26 -5.19 -9.51
CA SER A 20 -7.19 -6.17 -10.08
C SER A 20 -8.56 -5.52 -10.38
N ILE A 21 -9.11 -4.78 -9.41
CA ILE A 21 -10.38 -4.06 -9.59
C ILE A 21 -10.28 -3.01 -10.70
N ALA A 22 -9.20 -2.22 -10.72
CA ALA A 22 -8.99 -1.20 -11.74
C ALA A 22 -8.89 -1.82 -13.15
N SER A 23 -8.23 -2.97 -13.27
CA SER A 23 -8.15 -3.73 -14.53
C SER A 23 -9.53 -4.21 -14.97
N GLY A 24 -10.30 -4.84 -14.07
CA GLY A 24 -11.66 -5.30 -14.38
C GLY A 24 -12.57 -4.16 -14.80
N LEU A 25 -12.48 -3.00 -14.15
CA LEU A 25 -13.22 -1.80 -14.58
C LEU A 25 -12.85 -1.34 -15.99
N GLN A 26 -11.56 -1.36 -16.36
CA GLN A 26 -11.15 -0.96 -17.70
C GLN A 26 -11.59 -1.94 -18.79
N THR A 27 -11.59 -3.25 -18.51
CA THR A 27 -11.81 -4.26 -19.55
C THR A 27 -13.23 -4.80 -19.60
N GLU A 28 -13.88 -4.99 -18.45
CA GLU A 28 -15.23 -5.58 -18.38
C GLU A 28 -16.34 -4.54 -18.61
N PHE A 29 -16.03 -3.26 -18.42
CA PHE A 29 -16.98 -2.15 -18.51
C PHE A 29 -16.52 -1.06 -19.49
N GLU A 30 -15.70 -1.42 -20.47
CA GLU A 30 -15.24 -0.49 -21.52
C GLU A 30 -16.44 0.07 -22.29
N GLY A 31 -16.50 1.39 -22.46
CA GLY A 31 -17.53 2.06 -23.28
C GLY A 31 -18.86 2.32 -22.57
N ILE A 32 -18.99 1.97 -21.28
CA ILE A 32 -20.18 2.31 -20.47
C ILE A 32 -19.92 3.40 -19.41
N GLY A 33 -18.74 4.07 -19.44
CA GLY A 33 -18.43 5.18 -18.53
C GLY A 33 -17.66 4.78 -17.26
N SER A 34 -17.12 3.56 -17.19
CA SER A 34 -16.34 3.05 -16.05
C SER A 34 -14.90 3.61 -16.00
N GLU A 35 -14.46 4.30 -17.05
CA GLU A 35 -13.10 4.80 -17.24
C GLU A 35 -12.73 5.81 -16.15
N VAL A 36 -13.71 6.61 -15.71
CA VAL A 36 -13.54 7.57 -14.60
C VAL A 36 -13.30 6.84 -13.27
N ALA A 37 -14.01 5.74 -13.02
CA ALA A 37 -13.84 4.95 -11.80
C ALA A 37 -12.46 4.25 -11.79
N ALA A 38 -12.07 3.64 -12.91
CA ALA A 38 -10.73 3.06 -13.08
C ALA A 38 -9.62 4.11 -12.89
N HIS A 39 -9.80 5.32 -13.44
CA HIS A 39 -8.83 6.41 -13.27
C HIS A 39 -8.72 6.88 -11.81
N ARG A 40 -9.83 7.01 -11.09
CA ARG A 40 -9.80 7.35 -9.66
C ARG A 40 -9.11 6.26 -8.83
N LEU A 41 -9.36 4.98 -9.14
CA LEU A 41 -8.67 3.86 -8.50
C LEU A 41 -7.16 3.89 -8.74
N ARG A 42 -6.71 4.21 -9.95
CA ARG A 42 -5.28 4.41 -10.25
C ARG A 42 -4.64 5.48 -9.36
N SER A 43 -5.34 6.59 -9.09
CA SER A 43 -4.83 7.62 -8.18
C SER A 43 -4.69 7.12 -6.73
N VAL A 44 -5.61 6.28 -6.26
CA VAL A 44 -5.51 5.65 -4.93
C VAL A 44 -4.35 4.67 -4.87
N ILE A 45 -4.17 3.82 -5.90
CA ILE A 45 -3.04 2.89 -6.01
C ILE A 45 -1.70 3.64 -5.88
N GLN A 46 -1.53 4.76 -6.59
CA GLN A 46 -0.32 5.59 -6.51
C GLN A 46 -0.04 6.13 -5.09
N GLN A 47 -1.09 6.46 -4.34
CA GLN A 47 -0.95 6.88 -2.94
C GLN A 47 -0.52 5.71 -2.05
N CYS A 48 -1.10 4.52 -2.26
CA CYS A 48 -0.70 3.30 -1.56
C CYS A 48 0.75 2.92 -1.86
N GLU A 49 1.19 2.97 -3.12
CA GLU A 49 2.59 2.75 -3.51
C GLU A 49 3.54 3.76 -2.85
N SER A 50 3.11 5.01 -2.74
CA SER A 50 3.91 6.06 -2.07
C SER A 50 4.04 5.78 -0.58
N ALA A 51 2.96 5.37 0.07
CA ALA A 51 2.99 4.92 1.46
C ALA A 51 3.88 3.67 1.63
N GLN A 52 3.84 2.73 0.68
CA GLN A 52 4.66 1.53 0.70
C GLN A 52 6.15 1.85 0.57
N ARG A 53 6.51 2.78 -0.33
CA ARG A 53 7.88 3.32 -0.41
C ARG A 53 8.33 3.92 0.92
N GLY A 54 7.46 4.71 1.55
CA GLY A 54 7.70 5.28 2.88
C GLY A 54 7.95 4.19 3.93
N LEU A 55 7.07 3.18 4.03
CA LEU A 55 7.24 2.06 4.96
C LEU A 55 8.51 1.26 4.69
N ASN A 56 8.88 1.06 3.42
CA ASN A 56 10.10 0.36 3.04
C ASN A 56 11.37 1.14 3.37
N SER A 57 11.29 2.47 3.44
CA SER A 57 12.39 3.33 3.88
C SER A 57 12.63 3.32 5.39
N VAL A 58 11.69 2.78 6.18
CA VAL A 58 11.83 2.68 7.64
C VAL A 58 12.86 1.60 7.99
N ASP A 59 14.00 2.03 8.50
CA ASP A 59 15.04 1.19 9.07
C ASP A 59 14.92 1.14 10.60
N ILE A 60 14.36 0.05 11.11
CA ILE A 60 14.19 -0.19 12.55
C ILE A 60 15.50 -0.51 13.27
N THR A 61 16.58 -0.78 12.52
CA THR A 61 17.90 -1.08 13.09
C THR A 61 18.69 0.20 13.41
N ASN A 62 18.32 1.31 12.77
CA ASN A 62 18.94 2.62 12.92
C ASN A 62 18.04 3.63 13.63
N ILE A 63 17.54 3.25 14.81
CA ILE A 63 16.71 4.11 15.66
C ILE A 63 17.50 4.72 16.81
N ALA A 64 17.05 5.89 17.28
CA ALA A 64 17.69 6.59 18.38
C ALA A 64 17.74 5.72 19.66
N PRO A 65 18.79 5.82 20.48
CA PRO A 65 19.04 4.91 21.60
C PRO A 65 17.86 4.79 22.58
N GLU A 66 17.11 5.87 22.78
CA GLU A 66 15.93 5.94 23.64
C GLU A 66 14.77 5.04 23.18
N PHE A 67 14.69 4.71 21.89
CA PHE A 67 13.63 3.85 21.31
C PHE A 67 14.07 2.39 21.12
N LYS A 68 15.35 2.04 21.35
CA LYS A 68 15.88 0.68 21.15
C LYS A 68 15.25 -0.37 22.06
N LYS A 69 14.74 0.02 23.23
CA LYS A 69 14.11 -0.90 24.20
C LYS A 69 12.76 -1.43 23.73
N ASP A 70 12.05 -0.66 22.90
CA ASP A 70 10.75 -1.04 22.38
C ASP A 70 10.87 -1.89 21.10
N ALA A 71 11.93 -1.67 20.31
CA ALA A 71 12.22 -2.47 19.12
C ALA A 71 12.61 -3.94 19.42
N GLN A 72 13.11 -4.26 20.62
CA GLN A 72 13.44 -5.63 21.01
C GLN A 72 12.22 -6.46 21.45
N LYS A 73 11.04 -5.84 21.57
CA LYS A 73 9.78 -6.49 21.98
C LYS A 73 8.77 -6.65 20.84
N ALA A 74 9.04 -6.06 19.67
CA ALA A 74 8.20 -6.09 18.47
C ALA A 74 8.65 -7.19 17.50
#